data_AF-A0A0F9K4V9-F1
#
_entry.id   AF-A0A0F9K4V9-F1
#
_cell.length_a   1.000
_cell.length_b   1.000
_cell.length_c   1.000
_cell.angle_alpha   90.00
_cell.angle_beta   90.00
_cell.angle_gamma   90.00
#
_symmetry.space_group_name_H-M   'P 1'
#
loop_
_entity.id
_entity.type
_entity.pdbx_description
1 polymer ?
#
loop_
_entity_poly.entity_id
_entity_poly.type
_entity_poly.pdbx_seq_one_letter_code
_entity_poly.pdbx_strand_id
1 'polypeptide(L)'
;MAKAYKTIVADPPWRYSNKATRNAAERQYETMTIDELLALKIPAAPDAHLYLWTTNSFIQDAFLVMDAWGFTYKTLLTWGKPQMGMGNYFRNNTEHVLF
;
A
#
# COMPACT_ATOMS: atom_id res chain seq x y z
N MET A 1 -15.67 -9.70 21.77
CA MET A 1 -14.46 -8.93 21.39
C MET A 1 -14.30 -9.01 19.88
N ALA A 2 -13.88 -7.94 19.21
CA ALA A 2 -13.58 -8.00 17.77
C ALA A 2 -12.45 -9.01 17.51
N LYS A 3 -12.54 -9.77 16.42
CA LYS A 3 -11.55 -10.79 16.06
C LYS A 3 -10.25 -10.10 15.65
N ALA A 4 -9.13 -10.48 16.27
CA ALA A 4 -7.79 -10.04 15.89
C ALA A 4 -7.10 -11.07 14.98
N TYR A 5 -6.27 -10.61 14.06
CA TYR A 5 -5.60 -11.44 13.05
C TYR A 5 -4.09 -11.49 13.29
N LYS A 6 -3.50 -12.68 13.12
CA LYS A 6 -2.04 -12.89 13.19
C LYS A 6 -1.31 -12.56 11.88
N THR A 7 -2.05 -12.53 10.77
CA THR A 7 -1.50 -12.20 9.45
C THR A 7 -2.47 -11.25 8.78
N ILE A 8 -1.96 -10.10 8.36
CA ILE A 8 -2.70 -9.09 7.63
C ILE A 8 -2.01 -8.91 6.28
N VAL A 9 -2.80 -8.97 5.21
CA VAL A 9 -2.37 -8.61 3.87
C VAL A 9 -3.24 -7.45 3.43
N ALA A 10 -2.62 -6.33 3.09
CA ALA A 10 -3.31 -5.11 2.75
C ALA A 10 -2.81 -4.58 1.40
N ASP A 11 -3.75 -4.25 0.53
CA ASP A 11 -3.53 -3.50 -0.71
C ASP A 11 -4.36 -2.21 -0.62
N PRO A 12 -3.78 -1.13 -0.04
CA PRO A 12 -4.53 0.09 0.20
C PRO A 12 -4.99 0.73 -1.11
N PRO A 13 -6.21 1.28 -1.17
CA PRO A 13 -6.73 1.93 -2.38
C PRO A 13 -6.15 3.35 -2.52
N TRP A 14 -4.86 3.44 -2.82
CA TRP A 14 -4.10 4.70 -2.83
C TRP A 14 -4.70 5.75 -3.78
N ARG A 15 -4.99 6.95 -3.27
CA ARG A 15 -5.44 8.07 -4.10
C ARG A 15 -4.27 8.78 -4.78
N TYR A 16 -4.14 8.62 -6.09
CA TYR A 16 -3.15 9.34 -6.89
C TYR A 16 -3.52 10.81 -7.06
N SER A 17 -2.54 11.71 -6.89
CA SER A 17 -2.69 13.14 -7.20
C SER A 17 -2.77 13.42 -8.71
N ASN A 18 -2.05 12.63 -9.52
CA ASN A 18 -2.06 12.76 -10.98
C ASN A 18 -3.26 12.03 -11.60
N LYS A 19 -4.30 12.79 -11.97
CA LYS A 19 -5.52 12.28 -12.60
C LYS A 19 -5.46 12.22 -14.14
N ALA A 20 -4.33 12.56 -14.75
CA ALA A 20 -4.20 12.71 -16.20
C ALA A 20 -4.14 11.38 -16.99
N THR A 21 -3.99 10.24 -16.30
CA THR A 21 -3.91 8.93 -16.98
C THR A 21 -5.30 8.38 -17.30
N ARG A 22 -5.45 7.78 -18.49
CA ARG A 22 -6.72 7.23 -19.02
C ARG A 22 -7.42 6.21 -18.10
N ASN A 23 -6.68 5.59 -17.17
CA ASN A 23 -7.13 4.55 -16.24
C ASN A 23 -6.91 4.96 -14.77
N ALA A 24 -7.36 6.15 -14.36
CA ALA A 24 -7.32 6.55 -12.96
C ALA A 24 -8.10 5.53 -12.09
N ALA A 25 -7.47 5.03 -11.02
CA ALA A 25 -8.05 4.05 -10.09
C ALA A 25 -9.43 4.48 -9.55
N GLU A 26 -9.60 5.79 -9.31
CA GLU A 26 -10.87 6.42 -8.89
C GLU A 26 -12.06 6.14 -9.82
N ARG A 27 -11.83 5.73 -11.08
CA ARG A 27 -12.90 5.36 -12.02
C ARG A 27 -13.38 3.92 -11.87
N GLN A 28 -12.62 3.09 -11.15
CA GLN A 28 -12.89 1.66 -10.98
C GLN A 28 -13.37 1.34 -9.56
N TYR A 29 -12.84 2.04 -8.55
CA TYR A 29 -13.21 1.86 -7.15
C TYR A 29 -12.92 3.14 -6.34
N GLU A 30 -13.52 3.24 -5.15
CA GLU A 30 -13.27 4.35 -4.23
C GLU A 30 -11.85 4.29 -3.66
N THR A 31 -11.15 5.43 -3.69
CA THR A 31 -9.77 5.54 -3.20
C THR A 31 -9.71 6.33 -1.90
N MET A 32 -8.68 6.09 -1.10
CA MET A 32 -8.44 6.77 0.17
C MET A 32 -7.24 7.72 0.07
N THR A 33 -7.38 8.88 0.69
CA THR A 33 -6.28 9.77 1.04
C THR A 33 -5.33 9.10 2.02
N ILE A 34 -4.11 9.64 2.13
CA ILE A 34 -3.16 9.17 3.14
C ILE A 34 -3.74 9.36 4.54
N ASP A 35 -4.36 10.50 4.86
CA ASP A 35 -4.97 10.75 6.17
C ASP A 35 -6.06 9.71 6.53
N GLU A 36 -6.89 9.32 5.56
CA GLU A 36 -7.88 8.26 5.75
C GLU A 36 -7.22 6.90 6.02
N LEU A 37 -6.13 6.57 5.31
CA LEU A 37 -5.38 5.34 5.53
C LEU A 37 -4.70 5.31 6.90
N LEU A 38 -4.09 6.42 7.33
CA LEU A 38 -3.45 6.55 8.64
C LEU A 38 -4.44 6.40 9.79
N ALA A 39 -5.70 6.80 9.59
CA ALA A 39 -6.76 6.71 10.61
C ALA A 39 -7.37 5.31 10.76
N LEU A 40 -7.05 4.35 9.88
CA LEU A 40 -7.60 3.00 9.93
C LEU A 40 -7.13 2.24 11.17
N LYS A 41 -8.09 1.61 11.87
CA LYS A 41 -7.81 0.72 13.00
C LYS A 41 -7.71 -0.71 12.50
N ILE A 42 -6.48 -1.22 12.41
CA ILE A 42 -6.23 -2.58 11.96
C ILE A 42 -6.45 -3.57 13.12
N PRO A 43 -7.29 -4.61 12.95
CA PRO A 43 -7.54 -5.61 13.99
C PRO A 43 -6.35 -6.61 14.10
N ALA A 44 -5.19 -6.14 14.56
CA ALA A 44 -3.98 -6.93 14.69
C ALA A 44 -3.88 -7.63 16.06
N ALA A 45 -3.42 -8.88 16.06
CA ALA A 45 -2.95 -9.55 17.28
C ALA A 45 -1.59 -8.96 17.72
N PRO A 46 -1.17 -9.10 19.00
CA PRO A 46 0.11 -8.56 19.49
C PRO A 46 1.36 -9.07 18.74
N ASP A 47 1.30 -10.29 18.20
CA ASP A 47 2.36 -10.97 17.45
C ASP A 47 2.05 -11.04 15.94
N ALA A 48 1.26 -10.10 15.42
CA ALA A 48 0.83 -10.11 14.04
C ALA A 48 1.94 -9.70 13.05
N HIS A 49 1.83 -10.23 11.82
CA HIS A 49 2.60 -9.79 10.67
C HIS A 49 1.74 -8.97 9.70
N LEU A 50 2.34 -7.96 9.08
CA LEU A 50 1.72 -7.15 8.04
C LEU A 50 2.46 -7.38 6.71
N TYR A 51 1.70 -7.55 5.64
CA TYR A 51 2.16 -7.51 4.26
C TYR A 51 1.45 -6.35 3.57
N LEU A 52 2.08 -5.18 3.56
CA LEU A 52 1.51 -3.95 3.03
C LEU A 52 1.99 -3.71 1.60
N TRP A 53 1.12 -3.95 0.63
CA TRP A 53 1.41 -3.70 -0.77
C TRP A 53 1.48 -2.20 -1.06
N THR A 54 2.42 -1.80 -1.93
CA THR A 54 2.55 -0.43 -2.42
C THR A 54 3.17 -0.39 -3.82
N THR A 55 2.95 0.73 -4.53
CA THR A 55 3.66 1.03 -5.78
C THR A 55 4.84 1.96 -5.51
N ASN A 56 5.72 2.09 -6.51
CA ASN A 56 6.83 3.05 -6.47
C ASN A 56 6.39 4.50 -6.11
N SER A 57 5.16 4.90 -6.44
CA SER A 57 4.67 6.27 -6.18
C SER A 57 4.29 6.51 -4.72
N PHE A 58 3.99 5.45 -3.95
CA PHE A 58 3.50 5.53 -2.57
C PHE A 58 4.46 4.87 -1.59
N ILE A 59 5.71 4.61 -1.97
CA ILE A 59 6.66 3.92 -1.09
C ILE A 59 6.89 4.69 0.22
N GLN A 60 6.97 6.03 0.15
CA GLN A 60 7.13 6.89 1.33
C GLN A 60 5.88 6.86 2.21
N ASP A 61 4.70 7.00 1.61
CA ASP A 61 3.43 6.97 2.33
C ASP A 61 3.14 5.60 2.96
N ALA A 62 3.57 4.51 2.32
CA ALA A 62 3.41 3.17 2.86
C ALA A 62 4.20 2.96 4.17
N PHE A 63 5.38 3.59 4.33
CA PHE A 63 6.08 3.58 5.61
C PHE A 63 5.30 4.33 6.70
N LEU A 64 4.70 5.47 6.36
CA LEU A 64 3.85 6.22 7.31
C LEU A 64 2.62 5.40 7.72
N VAL A 65 1.97 4.74 6.76
CA VAL A 65 0.83 3.85 7.02
C VAL A 65 1.22 2.66 7.88
N MET A 66 2.33 2.00 7.58
CA MET A 66 2.84 0.89 8.38
C MET A 66 3.09 1.30 9.84
N ASP A 67 3.73 2.45 10.07
CA ASP A 67 4.01 2.98 11.40
C ASP A 67 2.71 3.36 12.14
N ALA A 68 1.79 4.07 11.47
CA ALA A 68 0.50 4.44 12.06
C ALA A 68 -0.37 3.22 12.45
N TRP A 69 -0.24 2.12 11.73
CA TRP A 69 -0.91 0.86 12.04
C TRP A 69 -0.20 0.04 13.14
N GLY A 70 0.94 0.53 13.65
CA GLY A 70 1.67 -0.07 14.76
C GLY A 70 2.63 -1.19 14.37
N PHE A 71 3.04 -1.26 13.09
CA PHE A 71 3.99 -2.27 12.60
C PHE A 71 5.38 -1.67 12.37
N THR A 72 6.41 -2.46 12.64
CA THR A 72 7.80 -2.08 12.38
C THR A 72 8.32 -2.81 11.15
N TYR A 73 8.71 -2.06 10.14
CA TYR A 73 9.34 -2.59 8.93
C TYR A 73 10.57 -3.48 9.24
N LYS A 74 10.67 -4.59 8.51
CA LYS A 74 11.77 -5.55 8.54
C LYS A 74 12.39 -5.77 7.17
N THR A 75 11.59 -5.89 6.10
CA THR A 75 12.13 -6.15 4.76
C THR A 75 11.16 -5.79 3.63
N LEU A 76 11.70 -5.66 2.42
CA LEU A 76 10.98 -5.31 1.20
C LEU A 76 10.90 -6.51 0.27
N LEU A 77 9.69 -6.99 -0.02
CA LEU A 77 9.48 -7.95 -1.09
C LEU A 77 9.20 -7.17 -2.37
N THR A 78 9.85 -7.55 -3.47
CA THR A 78 9.68 -6.88 -4.77
C THR A 78 9.12 -7.86 -5.79
N TRP A 79 7.96 -7.51 -6.35
CA TRP A 79 7.43 -8.18 -7.51
C TRP A 79 7.99 -7.53 -8.79
N GLY A 80 8.86 -8.26 -9.49
CA GLY A 80 9.30 -7.91 -10.84
C GLY A 80 8.28 -8.35 -11.89
N LYS A 81 7.66 -7.40 -12.58
CA LYS A 81 6.77 -7.64 -13.71
C LYS A 81 7.60 -7.96 -14.96
N PRO A 82 7.17 -8.90 -15.81
CA PRO A 82 7.94 -9.34 -16.98
C PRO A 82 8.07 -8.25 -18.06
N GLN A 83 7.24 -7.22 -18.01
CA GLN A 83 7.22 -6.13 -18.97
C GLN A 83 7.23 -4.78 -18.25
N MET A 84 7.84 -3.79 -18.91
CA MET A 84 7.79 -2.40 -18.46
C MET A 84 6.38 -1.84 -18.59
N GLY A 85 5.80 -1.45 -17.47
CA GLY A 85 4.54 -0.73 -17.42
C GLY A 85 4.70 0.76 -17.74
N MET A 86 3.65 1.50 -17.40
CA MET A 86 3.65 2.95 -17.40
C MET A 86 4.29 3.48 -16.10
N GLY A 87 4.61 4.76 -16.09
CA GLY A 87 4.92 5.50 -14.87
C GLY A 87 4.95 6.99 -15.18
N ASN A 88 4.90 7.81 -14.12
CA ASN A 88 4.73 9.26 -14.26
C ASN A 88 6.02 9.94 -14.73
N TYR A 89 7.18 9.53 -14.19
CA TYR A 89 8.49 10.11 -14.51
C TYR A 89 9.39 9.12 -15.26
N PHE A 90 9.41 7.86 -14.80
CA PHE A 90 10.09 6.74 -15.43
C PHE A 90 9.11 5.60 -15.64
N ARG A 91 9.41 4.69 -16.57
CA ARG A 91 8.64 3.44 -16.71
C ARG A 91 8.93 2.54 -15.52
N ASN A 92 7.89 1.94 -14.96
CA ASN A 92 8.00 1.02 -13.83
C ASN A 92 7.74 -0.41 -14.28
N ASN A 93 8.51 -1.37 -13.76
CA ASN A 93 8.19 -2.80 -13.85
C ASN A 93 8.16 -3.48 -12.47
N THR A 94 8.15 -2.71 -11.38
CA THR A 94 8.12 -3.26 -10.03
C THR A 94 6.95 -2.75 -9.22
N GLU A 95 6.50 -3.60 -8.31
CA GLU A 95 5.66 -3.26 -7.16
C GLU A 95 6.22 -3.94 -5.92
N HIS A 96 5.83 -3.48 -4.74
CA HIS A 96 6.50 -3.83 -3.51
C HIS A 96 5.53 -4.20 -2.40
N VAL A 97 6.01 -4.98 -1.44
CA VAL A 97 5.32 -5.25 -0.19
C VAL A 97 6.28 -4.92 0.95
N LEU A 98 5.89 -3.98 1.80
CA LEU A 98 6.54 -3.76 3.09
C LEU A 98 6.10 -4.87 4.04
N PHE A 99 7.08 -5.52 4.67
CA PHE A 99 6.89 -6.49 5.74
C PHE A 99 7.49 -5.96 7.04
#